data_AF-A0A943A495-F1
#
_entry.id   AF-A0A943A495-F1
#
_cell.length_a   1.000
_cell.length_b   1.000
_cell.length_c   1.000
_cell.angle_alpha   90.00
_cell.angle_beta   90.00
_cell.angle_gamma   90.00
#
_symmetry.space_group_name_H-M   'P 1'
#
loop_
_entity.id
_entity.type
_entity.pdbx_description
1 polymer ?
#
loop_
_entity_poly.entity_id
_entity_poly.type
_entity_poly.pdbx_seq_one_letter_code
_entity_poly.pdbx_strand_id
1 'polypeptide(L)'
;MKECRPKFDEITSFDEFKKYYWYRDELSQICKSLGLEYRGIKQELNHIIEQYFKGNLIKKSSIKNRKKQVENITLDTPLLECNFSFNTKFREYFSDLIGVSRFKFNADMATAWRKVKSEKNISFTIGDLLKVYYGESDYAKYDNSVCQWNQFFKDFCADECSGNYSNKLKVASIIWNEVRDSKHEKIYSNDLLSEYANKIESYRK
;
A
#
# COMPACT_ATOMS: atom_id res chain seq x y z
N MET A 1 -18.88 24.70 4.34
CA MET A 1 -18.66 24.54 2.87
C MET A 1 -17.75 23.34 2.68
N LYS A 2 -18.15 22.34 1.89
CA LYS A 2 -17.21 21.27 1.49
C LYS A 2 -16.15 21.91 0.60
N GLU A 3 -14.95 22.12 1.13
CA GLU A 3 -13.81 22.48 0.29
C GLU A 3 -13.47 21.25 -0.55
N CYS A 4 -13.93 21.23 -1.80
CA CYS A 4 -13.54 20.19 -2.73
C CYS A 4 -12.03 20.22 -2.91
N ARG A 5 -11.39 19.04 -2.82
CA ARG A 5 -9.97 18.86 -3.14
C ARG A 5 -9.66 19.50 -4.51
N PRO A 6 -8.64 20.38 -4.61
CA PRO A 6 -8.29 21.05 -5.86
C PRO A 6 -7.81 20.04 -6.90
N LYS A 7 -7.83 20.44 -8.18
CA LYS A 7 -7.20 19.62 -9.23
C LYS A 7 -5.69 19.62 -9.02
N PHE A 8 -5.03 18.55 -9.47
CA PHE A 8 -3.57 18.43 -9.33
C PHE A 8 -2.84 19.64 -9.96
N ASP A 9 -3.30 20.10 -11.12
CA ASP A 9 -2.69 21.23 -11.84
C ASP A 9 -2.78 22.58 -11.10
N GLU A 10 -3.65 22.67 -10.09
CA GLU A 10 -3.80 23.86 -9.24
C GLU A 10 -2.85 23.83 -8.01
N ILE A 11 -2.16 22.70 -7.79
CA ILE A 11 -1.28 22.50 -6.64
C ILE A 11 0.16 22.84 -7.02
N THR A 12 0.73 23.83 -6.33
CA THR A 12 2.06 24.37 -6.64
C THR A 12 3.17 23.85 -5.73
N SER A 13 2.83 23.15 -4.64
CA SER A 13 3.82 22.60 -3.70
C SER A 13 3.43 21.22 -3.18
N PHE A 14 4.44 20.43 -2.81
CA PHE A 14 4.20 19.13 -2.19
C PHE A 14 3.53 19.25 -0.80
N ASP A 15 3.81 20.34 -0.08
CA ASP A 15 3.20 20.61 1.22
C ASP A 15 1.68 20.87 1.12
N GLU A 16 1.22 21.45 0.02
CA GLU A 16 -0.21 21.54 -0.27
C GLU A 16 -0.75 20.19 -0.77
N PHE A 17 -0.02 19.52 -1.65
CA PHE A 17 -0.40 18.20 -2.19
C PHE A 17 -0.70 17.18 -1.08
N LYS A 18 0.17 17.08 -0.07
CA LYS A 18 0.08 16.08 1.01
C LYS A 18 -1.09 16.30 1.97
N LYS A 19 -1.73 17.47 1.96
CA LYS A 19 -2.92 17.75 2.79
C LYS A 19 -4.13 16.95 2.32
N TYR A 20 -4.16 16.57 1.05
CA TYR A 20 -5.27 15.86 0.45
C TYR A 20 -5.00 14.37 0.36
N TYR A 21 -6.04 13.57 0.54
CA TYR A 21 -5.94 12.14 0.31
C TYR A 21 -6.02 11.85 -1.18
N TRP A 22 -5.10 11.01 -1.67
CA TRP A 22 -5.08 10.54 -3.06
C TRP A 22 -5.15 9.02 -3.11
N TYR A 23 -6.01 8.49 -3.97
CA TYR A 23 -6.04 7.07 -4.28
C TYR A 23 -4.85 6.68 -5.16
N ARG A 24 -4.42 5.43 -5.03
CA ARG A 24 -3.28 4.89 -5.80
C ARG A 24 -3.46 5.08 -7.31
N ASP A 25 -4.67 4.90 -7.83
CA ASP A 25 -4.95 5.06 -9.25
C ASP A 25 -4.91 6.52 -9.69
N GLU A 26 -5.34 7.45 -8.83
CA GLU A 26 -5.22 8.89 -9.08
C GLU A 26 -3.75 9.31 -9.16
N LEU A 27 -2.93 8.87 -8.20
CA LEU A 27 -1.49 9.09 -8.23
C LEU A 27 -0.86 8.53 -9.50
N SER A 28 -1.29 7.33 -9.92
CA SER A 28 -0.80 6.70 -11.15
C SER A 28 -1.16 7.53 -12.39
N GLN A 29 -2.37 8.07 -12.47
CA GLN A 29 -2.77 8.96 -13.58
C GLN A 29 -1.98 10.27 -13.58
N ILE A 30 -1.75 10.87 -12.40
CA ILE A 30 -0.91 12.07 -12.25
C ILE A 30 0.51 11.80 -12.74
N CYS A 31 1.15 10.73 -12.25
CA CYS A 31 2.49 10.37 -12.72
C CYS A 31 2.52 10.13 -14.23
N LYS A 32 1.47 9.50 -14.79
CA LYS A 32 1.37 9.22 -16.21
C LYS A 32 1.22 10.50 -17.06
N SER A 33 0.41 11.48 -16.63
CA SER A 33 0.26 12.75 -17.35
C SER A 33 1.55 13.57 -17.32
N LEU A 34 2.34 13.45 -16.26
CA LEU A 34 3.66 14.07 -16.11
C LEU A 34 4.81 13.31 -16.82
N GLY A 35 4.52 12.18 -17.46
CA GLY A 35 5.55 11.35 -18.11
C GLY A 35 6.52 10.64 -17.14
N LEU A 36 6.13 10.50 -15.88
CA LEU A 36 6.90 9.85 -14.82
C LEU A 36 6.63 8.34 -14.77
N GLU A 37 7.39 7.63 -13.93
CA GLU A 37 7.05 6.26 -13.56
C GLU A 37 5.68 6.25 -12.84
N TYR A 38 4.74 5.49 -13.39
CA TYR A 38 3.35 5.43 -12.92
C TYR A 38 2.97 4.03 -12.45
N ARG A 39 3.90 3.07 -12.54
CA ARG A 39 3.72 1.71 -12.06
C ARG A 39 4.32 1.62 -10.66
N GLY A 40 3.45 1.44 -9.69
CA GLY A 40 3.89 1.24 -8.31
C GLY A 40 2.73 1.13 -7.34
N ILE A 41 3.08 0.97 -6.08
CA ILE A 41 2.16 1.12 -4.95
C ILE A 41 2.00 2.60 -4.59
N LYS A 42 0.98 2.91 -3.78
CA LYS A 42 0.65 4.29 -3.36
C LYS A 42 1.85 5.06 -2.81
N GLN A 43 2.67 4.41 -1.97
CA GLN A 43 3.87 5.02 -1.38
C GLN A 43 4.91 5.41 -2.43
N GLU A 44 5.22 4.50 -3.36
CA GLU A 44 6.19 4.75 -4.45
C GLU A 44 5.71 5.90 -5.34
N LEU A 45 4.43 5.93 -5.69
CA LEU A 45 3.85 7.00 -6.51
C LEU A 45 3.84 8.35 -5.77
N ASN A 46 3.54 8.37 -4.47
CA ASN A 46 3.66 9.57 -3.65
C ASN A 46 5.10 10.08 -3.60
N HIS A 47 6.08 9.19 -3.45
CA HIS A 47 7.49 9.57 -3.46
C HIS A 47 7.91 10.14 -4.84
N ILE A 48 7.43 9.55 -5.94
CA ILE A 48 7.68 10.07 -7.29
C ILE A 48 7.12 11.49 -7.45
N ILE A 49 5.92 11.75 -6.93
CA ILE A 49 5.32 13.10 -6.94
C ILE A 49 6.09 14.07 -6.02
N GLU A 50 6.54 13.62 -4.86
CA GLU A 50 7.41 14.41 -3.98
C GLU A 50 8.70 14.82 -4.70
N GLN A 51 9.34 13.87 -5.40
CA GLN A 51 10.54 14.13 -6.19
C GLN A 51 10.26 15.10 -7.35
N TYR A 52 9.10 14.98 -8.00
CA TYR A 52 8.67 15.91 -9.04
C TYR A 52 8.60 17.36 -8.54
N PHE A 53 7.99 17.60 -7.37
CA PHE A 53 7.96 18.94 -6.75
C PHE A 53 9.34 19.45 -6.34
N LYS A 54 10.32 18.56 -6.11
CA LYS A 54 11.73 18.89 -5.87
C LYS A 54 12.53 19.12 -7.16
N GLY A 55 11.91 18.99 -8.33
CA GLY A 55 12.55 19.11 -9.64
C GLY A 55 13.18 17.82 -10.19
N ASN A 56 13.05 16.70 -9.48
CA ASN A 56 13.61 15.41 -9.86
C ASN A 56 12.59 14.58 -10.67
N LEU A 57 12.96 14.15 -11.87
CA LEU A 57 12.09 13.38 -12.76
C LEU A 57 12.44 11.89 -12.74
N ILE A 58 11.69 11.10 -11.96
CA ILE A 58 11.77 9.63 -11.99
C ILE A 58 10.99 9.13 -13.21
N LYS A 59 11.69 9.01 -14.34
CA LYS A 59 11.08 8.56 -15.61
C LYS A 59 10.77 7.08 -15.60
N LYS A 60 9.77 6.71 -16.40
CA LYS A 60 9.41 5.32 -16.65
C LYS A 60 10.62 4.54 -17.17
N SER A 61 10.94 3.43 -16.52
CA SER A 61 12.02 2.55 -16.96
C SER A 61 11.55 1.69 -18.15
N SER A 62 12.24 1.79 -19.29
CA SER A 62 12.00 0.96 -20.48
C SER A 62 12.78 -0.36 -20.42
N ILE A 63 12.82 -1.02 -19.25
CA ILE A 63 13.61 -2.24 -19.13
C ILE A 63 12.86 -3.39 -19.81
N LYS A 64 13.25 -3.70 -21.05
CA LYS A 64 12.95 -4.97 -21.71
C LYS A 64 13.83 -6.05 -21.08
N ASN A 65 13.39 -6.66 -19.99
CA ASN A 65 14.08 -7.83 -19.45
C ASN A 65 13.98 -8.98 -20.47
N ARG A 66 15.13 -9.42 -21.00
CA ARG A 66 15.23 -10.68 -21.73
C ARG A 66 14.90 -11.79 -20.74
N LYS A 67 13.75 -12.44 -20.92
CA LYS A 67 13.23 -13.46 -20.00
C LYS A 67 13.95 -14.76 -20.28
N LYS A 68 14.83 -15.20 -19.38
CA LYS A 68 15.19 -16.63 -19.29
C LYS A 68 14.12 -17.30 -18.42
N GLN A 69 13.45 -18.32 -18.95
CA GLN A 69 12.61 -19.19 -18.15
C GLN A 69 13.52 -20.22 -17.49
N VAL A 70 13.49 -20.27 -16.16
CA VAL A 70 14.08 -21.37 -15.40
C VAL A 70 12.99 -22.43 -15.25
N GLU A 71 13.27 -23.64 -15.74
CA GLU A 71 12.31 -24.76 -15.72
C GLU A 71 12.21 -25.39 -14.33
N ASN A 72 13.34 -25.51 -13.61
CA ASN A 72 13.40 -26.11 -12.27
C ASN A 72 13.67 -25.03 -11.21
N ILE A 73 12.63 -24.67 -10.44
CA ILE A 73 12.74 -23.74 -9.32
C ILE A 73 13.04 -24.55 -8.05
N THR A 74 14.09 -24.16 -7.33
CA THR A 74 14.50 -24.72 -6.03
C THR A 74 14.56 -23.62 -4.97
N LEU A 75 14.77 -23.99 -3.70
CA LEU A 75 14.95 -23.05 -2.60
C LEU A 75 16.13 -22.09 -2.84
N ASP A 76 17.23 -22.56 -3.42
CA ASP A 76 18.43 -21.76 -3.67
C ASP A 76 18.32 -20.89 -4.93
N THR A 77 17.22 -20.99 -5.68
CA THR A 77 17.06 -20.24 -6.92
C THR A 77 16.87 -18.74 -6.62
N PRO A 78 17.71 -17.84 -7.18
CA PRO A 78 17.54 -16.41 -6.99
C PRO A 78 16.25 -15.86 -7.60
N LEU A 79 15.57 -14.95 -6.88
CA LEU A 79 14.28 -14.40 -7.33
C LEU A 79 14.40 -13.61 -8.64
N LEU A 80 15.51 -12.89 -8.83
CA LEU A 80 15.79 -12.13 -10.04
C LEU A 80 16.09 -13.02 -11.25
N GLU A 81 16.52 -14.27 -11.04
CA GLU A 81 16.89 -15.20 -12.10
C GLU A 81 15.72 -16.09 -12.54
N CYS A 82 14.79 -16.42 -11.63
CA CYS A 82 13.64 -17.28 -11.93
C CYS A 82 12.38 -16.54 -12.41
N ASN A 83 12.50 -15.24 -12.71
CA ASN A 83 11.37 -14.40 -13.11
C ASN A 83 10.23 -14.45 -12.06
N PHE A 84 10.62 -14.35 -10.78
CA PHE A 84 9.68 -14.40 -9.67
C PHE A 84 8.58 -13.33 -9.80
N SER A 85 7.33 -13.73 -9.55
CA SER A 85 6.21 -12.82 -9.41
C SER A 85 5.11 -13.45 -8.56
N PHE A 86 4.29 -12.61 -7.93
CA PHE A 86 3.14 -13.02 -7.11
C PHE A 86 1.97 -13.50 -7.99
N ASN A 87 2.19 -14.58 -8.72
CA ASN A 87 1.24 -15.18 -9.66
C ASN A 87 0.79 -16.57 -9.19
N THR A 88 -0.08 -17.21 -9.97
CA THR A 88 -0.61 -18.55 -9.67
C THR A 88 0.49 -19.61 -9.66
N LYS A 89 1.42 -19.60 -10.62
CA LYS A 89 2.55 -20.56 -10.70
C LYS A 89 3.35 -20.60 -9.41
N PHE A 90 3.80 -19.44 -8.91
CA PHE A 90 4.55 -19.39 -7.65
C PHE A 90 3.65 -19.68 -6.45
N ARG A 91 2.35 -19.32 -6.49
CA ARG A 91 1.43 -19.69 -5.40
C ARG A 91 1.30 -21.21 -5.24
N GLU A 92 1.17 -21.93 -6.35
CA GLU A 92 1.11 -23.40 -6.38
C GLU A 92 2.42 -24.01 -5.90
N TYR A 93 3.56 -23.54 -6.43
CA TYR A 93 4.87 -23.99 -5.97
C TYR A 93 5.07 -23.82 -4.46
N PHE A 94 4.75 -22.65 -3.90
CA PHE A 94 4.86 -22.42 -2.46
C PHE A 94 3.85 -23.26 -1.67
N SER A 95 2.63 -23.45 -2.17
CA SER A 95 1.60 -24.31 -1.58
C SER A 95 2.10 -25.75 -1.44
N ASP A 96 2.68 -26.31 -2.50
CA ASP A 96 3.19 -27.68 -2.53
C ASP A 96 4.41 -27.83 -1.61
N LEU A 97 5.32 -26.84 -1.64
CA LEU A 97 6.55 -26.81 -0.86
C LEU A 97 6.31 -26.80 0.65
N ILE A 98 5.27 -26.09 1.12
CA ILE A 98 4.95 -25.98 2.56
C ILE A 98 3.76 -26.84 2.99
N GLY A 99 3.11 -27.55 2.07
CA GLY A 99 1.95 -28.39 2.34
C GLY A 99 0.67 -27.63 2.69
N VAL A 100 0.47 -26.41 2.19
CA VAL A 100 -0.70 -25.56 2.51
C VAL A 100 -1.53 -25.25 1.27
N SER A 101 -2.69 -25.90 1.14
CA SER A 101 -3.59 -25.82 -0.02
C SER A 101 -4.13 -24.42 -0.36
N ARG A 102 -4.11 -23.48 0.59
CA ARG A 102 -4.56 -22.09 0.40
C ARG A 102 -3.47 -21.08 0.71
N PHE A 103 -2.27 -21.32 0.18
CA PHE A 103 -1.15 -20.42 0.36
C PHE A 103 -1.46 -18.99 -0.10
N LYS A 104 -1.07 -18.01 0.73
CA LYS A 104 -1.17 -16.58 0.45
C LYS A 104 0.16 -15.91 0.76
N PHE A 105 0.69 -15.18 -0.21
CA PHE A 105 1.80 -14.27 0.03
C PHE A 105 1.39 -13.19 1.03
N ASN A 106 2.22 -12.96 2.04
CA ASN A 106 1.97 -11.91 3.04
C ASN A 106 2.61 -10.58 2.62
N ALA A 107 2.35 -9.52 3.40
CA ALA A 107 2.83 -8.18 3.09
C ALA A 107 4.36 -8.06 3.23
N ASP A 108 4.98 -8.85 4.11
CA ASP A 108 6.44 -8.86 4.31
C ASP A 108 7.15 -9.44 3.08
N MET A 109 6.66 -10.55 2.52
CA MET A 109 7.16 -11.10 1.26
C MET A 109 7.06 -10.09 0.11
N ALA A 110 5.94 -9.35 0.04
CA ALA A 110 5.77 -8.29 -0.95
C ALA A 110 6.80 -7.16 -0.77
N THR A 111 7.10 -6.80 0.48
CA THR A 111 8.09 -5.78 0.83
C THR A 111 9.51 -6.26 0.52
N ALA A 112 9.84 -7.51 0.87
CA ALA A 112 11.10 -8.15 0.54
C ALA A 112 11.34 -8.15 -0.98
N TRP A 113 10.35 -8.57 -1.77
CA TRP A 113 10.51 -8.58 -3.23
C TRP A 113 10.72 -7.18 -3.83
N ARG A 114 10.10 -6.15 -3.25
CA ARG A 114 10.37 -4.75 -3.68
C ARG A 114 11.81 -4.36 -3.37
N LYS A 115 12.28 -4.64 -2.15
CA LYS A 115 13.65 -4.37 -1.71
C LYS A 115 14.68 -5.07 -2.60
N VAL A 116 14.46 -6.35 -2.92
CA VAL A 116 15.32 -7.11 -3.85
C VAL A 116 15.43 -6.43 -5.21
N LYS A 117 14.32 -5.94 -5.75
CA LYS A 117 14.32 -5.24 -7.05
C LYS A 117 15.00 -3.88 -6.98
N SER A 118 14.77 -3.09 -5.92
CA SER A 118 15.39 -1.77 -5.77
C SER A 118 16.91 -1.87 -5.57
N GLU A 119 17.35 -2.84 -4.77
CA GLU A 119 18.77 -3.08 -4.46
C GLU A 119 19.47 -3.93 -5.53
N LYS A 120 18.72 -4.48 -6.49
CA LYS A 120 19.20 -5.48 -7.48
C LYS A 120 19.93 -6.64 -6.79
N ASN A 121 19.37 -7.12 -5.69
CA ASN A 121 19.97 -8.18 -4.90
C ASN A 121 19.88 -9.53 -5.66
N ILE A 122 20.97 -9.90 -6.33
CA ILE A 122 21.07 -11.13 -7.13
C ILE A 122 21.20 -12.40 -6.29
N SER A 123 21.51 -12.30 -5.00
CA SER A 123 21.67 -13.47 -4.13
C SER A 123 20.41 -13.82 -3.34
N PHE A 124 19.38 -12.98 -3.35
CA PHE A 124 18.16 -13.25 -2.59
C PHE A 124 17.33 -14.36 -3.25
N THR A 125 17.08 -15.44 -2.50
CA THR A 125 16.52 -16.70 -3.02
C THR A 125 15.05 -16.91 -2.67
N ILE A 126 14.46 -17.97 -3.22
CA ILE A 126 13.15 -18.50 -2.81
C ILE A 126 13.14 -18.89 -1.33
N GLY A 127 14.21 -19.52 -0.85
CA GLY A 127 14.36 -19.93 0.56
C GLY A 127 14.41 -18.73 1.50
N ASP A 128 15.09 -17.65 1.11
CA ASP A 128 15.10 -16.42 1.92
C ASP A 128 13.72 -15.77 1.97
N LEU A 129 12.98 -15.82 0.87
CA LEU A 129 11.59 -15.33 0.84
C LEU A 129 10.68 -16.17 1.76
N LEU A 130 10.93 -17.47 1.91
CA LEU A 130 10.24 -18.32 2.88
C LEU A 130 10.62 -17.99 4.33
N LYS A 131 11.89 -17.72 4.63
CA LYS A 131 12.29 -17.25 5.97
C LYS A 131 11.55 -15.96 6.35
N VAL A 132 11.38 -15.04 5.40
CA VAL A 132 10.53 -13.85 5.58
C VAL A 132 9.08 -14.23 5.84
N TYR A 133 8.53 -15.21 5.11
CA TYR A 133 7.16 -15.69 5.33
C TYR A 133 6.93 -16.23 6.76
N TYR A 134 7.88 -16.99 7.30
CA TYR A 134 7.81 -17.55 8.66
C TYR A 134 8.19 -16.54 9.76
N GLY A 135 8.65 -15.33 9.40
CA GLY A 135 9.13 -14.34 10.36
C GLY A 135 10.51 -14.64 10.94
N GLU A 136 11.25 -15.57 10.33
CA GLU A 136 12.62 -15.97 10.70
C GLU A 136 13.69 -15.02 10.14
N SER A 137 13.30 -14.10 9.25
CA SER A 137 14.18 -13.07 8.70
C SER A 137 13.58 -11.68 8.87
N ASP A 138 14.41 -10.73 9.27
CA ASP A 138 14.11 -9.30 9.36
C ASP A 138 14.44 -8.52 8.08
N TYR A 139 14.76 -9.22 6.98
CA TYR A 139 15.21 -8.62 5.72
C TYR A 139 14.28 -7.49 5.23
N ALA A 140 12.98 -7.67 5.40
CA ALA A 140 11.99 -6.63 5.18
C ALA A 140 10.76 -6.88 6.06
N LYS A 141 10.24 -5.81 6.65
CA LYS A 141 8.95 -5.80 7.36
C LYS A 141 8.03 -4.78 6.73
N TYR A 142 6.78 -5.17 6.55
CA TYR A 142 5.74 -4.28 6.06
C TYR A 142 5.35 -3.30 7.14
N ASP A 143 5.52 -2.01 6.85
CA ASP A 143 5.06 -0.95 7.71
C ASP A 143 3.54 -0.76 7.54
N ASN A 144 2.79 -1.38 8.45
CA ASN A 144 1.33 -1.28 8.51
C ASN A 144 0.85 0.15 8.84
N SER A 145 1.69 1.01 9.42
CA SER A 145 1.30 2.36 9.84
C SER A 145 1.05 3.31 8.65
N VAL A 146 1.58 2.99 7.47
CA VAL A 146 1.54 3.90 6.33
C VAL A 146 0.18 3.93 5.63
N CYS A 147 -0.70 2.96 5.91
CA CYS A 147 -2.08 3.02 5.41
C CYS A 147 -2.96 3.82 6.37
N GLN A 148 -3.19 5.09 6.04
CA GLN A 148 -4.00 6.01 6.86
C GLN A 148 -5.37 5.44 7.22
N TRP A 149 -6.06 4.76 6.29
CA TRP A 149 -7.33 4.09 6.59
C TRP A 149 -7.17 2.95 7.59
N ASN A 150 -6.13 2.12 7.47
CA ASN A 150 -5.92 1.01 8.39
C ASN A 150 -5.62 1.54 9.80
N GLN A 151 -4.82 2.60 9.90
CA GLN A 151 -4.53 3.26 11.17
C GLN A 151 -5.80 3.88 11.76
N PHE A 152 -6.53 4.67 10.97
CA PHE A 152 -7.82 5.25 11.37
C PHE A 152 -8.81 4.21 11.87
N PHE A 153 -8.97 3.09 11.14
CA PHE A 153 -9.89 2.03 11.52
C PHE A 153 -9.44 1.28 12.78
N LYS A 154 -8.13 1.06 12.92
CA LYS A 154 -7.55 0.45 14.12
C LYS A 154 -7.79 1.32 15.35
N ASP A 155 -7.54 2.63 15.23
CA ASP A 155 -7.75 3.60 16.32
C ASP A 155 -9.23 3.73 16.68
N PHE A 156 -10.12 3.80 15.68
CA PHE A 156 -11.56 3.75 15.89
C PHE A 156 -11.98 2.48 16.64
N CYS A 157 -11.44 1.30 16.29
CA CYS A 157 -11.81 0.05 16.95
C CYS A 157 -11.28 -0.06 18.38
N ALA A 158 -10.19 0.63 18.71
CA ALA A 158 -9.61 0.69 20.04
C ALA A 158 -10.39 1.62 20.99
N ASP A 159 -11.20 2.54 20.45
CA ASP A 159 -12.07 3.42 21.23
C ASP A 159 -13.26 2.64 21.83
N GLU A 160 -13.47 2.78 23.14
CA GLU A 160 -14.59 2.17 23.85
C GLU A 160 -15.95 2.58 23.27
N CYS A 161 -16.09 3.84 22.84
CA CYS A 161 -17.31 4.37 22.25
C CYS A 161 -17.67 3.69 20.92
N SER A 162 -16.69 3.08 20.23
CA SER A 162 -16.97 2.26 19.05
C SER A 162 -17.84 1.04 19.37
N GLY A 163 -17.84 0.60 20.63
CA GLY A 163 -18.68 -0.49 21.15
C GLY A 163 -20.18 -0.20 21.04
N ASN A 164 -20.57 1.07 20.96
CA ASN A 164 -21.96 1.53 20.87
C ASN A 164 -22.58 1.35 19.48
N TYR A 165 -21.81 0.87 18.50
CA TYR A 165 -22.27 0.71 17.11
C TYR A 165 -22.35 -0.76 16.71
N SER A 166 -23.42 -1.13 16.01
CA SER A 166 -23.64 -2.49 15.50
C SER A 166 -22.71 -2.83 14.34
N ASN A 167 -22.48 -1.88 13.43
CA ASN A 167 -21.59 -2.04 12.28
C ASN A 167 -20.40 -1.06 12.32
N LYS A 168 -19.36 -1.46 13.07
CA LYS A 168 -18.13 -0.69 13.25
C LYS A 168 -17.46 -0.27 11.94
N LEU A 169 -17.37 -1.19 10.97
CA LEU A 169 -16.73 -0.93 9.68
C LEU A 169 -17.48 0.14 8.89
N LYS A 170 -18.81 0.07 8.88
CA LYS A 170 -19.63 1.05 8.16
C LYS A 170 -19.55 2.44 8.80
N VAL A 171 -19.60 2.52 10.13
CA VAL A 171 -19.46 3.78 10.87
C VAL A 171 -18.10 4.41 10.62
N ALA A 172 -17.01 3.65 10.79
CA ALA A 172 -15.67 4.13 10.51
C ALA A 172 -15.51 4.59 9.06
N SER A 173 -16.08 3.86 8.09
CA SER A 173 -16.04 4.26 6.68
C SER A 173 -16.79 5.57 6.41
N ILE A 174 -17.92 5.82 7.08
CA ILE A 174 -18.68 7.07 6.94
C ILE A 174 -17.85 8.23 7.45
N ILE A 175 -17.31 8.13 8.67
CA ILE A 175 -16.50 9.19 9.28
C ILE A 175 -15.22 9.42 8.46
N TRP A 176 -14.55 8.33 8.05
CA TRP A 176 -13.37 8.41 7.21
C TRP A 176 -13.63 9.15 5.90
N ASN A 177 -14.77 8.94 5.25
CA ASN A 177 -15.11 9.67 4.03
C ASN A 177 -15.13 11.18 4.26
N GLU A 178 -15.69 11.64 5.39
CA GLU A 178 -15.76 13.06 5.73
C GLU A 178 -14.38 13.64 6.04
N VAL A 179 -13.59 12.95 6.87
CA VAL A 179 -12.23 13.38 7.22
C VAL A 179 -11.32 13.39 5.98
N ARG A 180 -11.39 12.34 5.17
CA ARG A 180 -10.59 12.17 3.95
C ARG A 180 -10.83 13.29 2.94
N ASP A 181 -12.09 13.68 2.76
CA ASP A 181 -12.50 14.68 1.77
C ASP A 181 -12.34 16.13 2.30
N SER A 182 -11.83 16.29 3.53
CA SER A 182 -11.58 17.58 4.17
C SER A 182 -10.08 17.87 4.33
N LYS A 183 -9.73 19.06 4.85
CA LYS A 183 -8.36 19.42 5.25
C LYS A 183 -7.95 18.91 6.63
N HIS A 184 -8.86 18.30 7.40
CA HIS A 184 -8.54 17.75 8.72
C HIS A 184 -7.46 16.67 8.65
N GLU A 185 -6.79 16.42 9.76
CA GLU A 185 -5.84 15.32 9.88
C GLU A 185 -6.54 13.98 9.64
N LYS A 186 -5.88 13.08 8.90
CA LYS A 186 -6.45 11.77 8.52
C LYS A 186 -6.25 10.76 9.63
N ILE A 187 -6.55 11.19 10.86
CA ILE A 187 -6.37 10.47 12.12
C ILE A 187 -7.74 10.42 12.80
N TYR A 188 -8.01 9.31 13.48
CA TYR A 188 -9.24 9.18 14.25
C TYR A 188 -9.13 9.97 15.57
N SER A 189 -10.19 10.70 15.91
CA SER A 189 -10.42 11.23 17.25
C SER A 189 -11.86 10.95 17.68
N ASN A 190 -12.07 10.80 19.00
CA ASN A 190 -13.40 10.54 19.55
C ASN A 190 -14.41 11.66 19.21
N ASP A 191 -13.94 12.91 19.10
CA ASP A 191 -14.75 14.07 18.73
C ASP A 191 -15.49 13.89 17.40
N LEU A 192 -14.91 13.12 16.46
CA LEU A 192 -15.53 12.81 15.17
C LEU A 192 -16.85 12.03 15.32
N LEU A 193 -17.02 11.25 16.40
CA LEU A 193 -18.28 10.55 16.67
C LEU A 193 -19.41 11.54 16.95
N SER A 194 -19.09 12.62 17.66
CA SER A 194 -20.04 13.69 17.99
C SER A 194 -20.28 14.60 16.78
N GLU A 195 -19.20 15.00 16.09
CA GLU A 195 -19.28 15.85 14.91
C GLU A 195 -20.13 15.24 13.78
N TYR A 196 -19.99 13.93 13.56
CA TYR A 196 -20.70 13.20 12.51
C TYR A 196 -21.86 12.34 13.04
N ALA A 197 -22.35 12.60 14.25
CA ALA A 197 -23.39 11.81 14.92
C ALA A 197 -24.62 11.56 14.03
N ASN A 198 -25.13 12.61 13.38
CA ASN A 198 -26.30 12.54 12.51
C ASN A 198 -26.14 11.56 11.32
N LYS A 199 -24.90 11.28 10.90
CA LYS A 199 -24.61 10.37 9.77
C LYS A 199 -24.44 8.92 10.21
N ILE A 200 -24.23 8.69 11.51
CA ILE A 200 -23.92 7.36 12.07
C ILE A 200 -24.98 6.88 13.07
N GLU A 201 -25.98 7.71 13.38
CA GLU A 201 -27.05 7.43 14.33
C GLU A 201 -27.81 6.13 14.03
N SER A 202 -28.13 5.87 12.77
CA SER A 202 -28.81 4.64 12.32
C SER A 202 -28.04 3.34 12.61
N TYR A 203 -26.77 3.43 13.02
CA TYR A 203 -25.93 2.29 13.37
C TYR A 203 -25.69 2.16 14.88
N ARG A 204 -26.24 3.06 15.72
CA ARG A 204 -26.18 2.91 17.18
C ARG A 204 -26.97 1.67 17.62
N LYS A 205 -26.48 1.03 18.67
CA LYS A 205 -27.16 -0.08 19.35
C LYS A 205 -28.27 0.42 20.27
#